data_AF-A0A954UV36-F1
#
_entry.id   AF-A0A954UV36-F1
#
_cell.length_a   1.000
_cell.length_b   1.000
_cell.length_c   1.000
_cell.angle_alpha   90.00
_cell.angle_beta   90.00
_cell.angle_gamma   90.00
#
_symmetry.space_group_name_H-M   'P 1'
#
loop_
_entity.id
_entity.type
_entity.pdbx_description
1 polymer ?
#
loop_
_entity_poly.entity_id
_entity_poly.type
_entity_poly.pdbx_seq_one_letter_code
_entity_poly.pdbx_strand_id
1 'polypeptide(L)'
;MSSVPRSNLAKHAEHVLGYLNFSAGNEEPKLFIALDALFAAAAEYPSPWQEVFRQLLESLQELQRDNPAFVDVRQAETVVRRTRDEVLPGYREFHRDLLFHLDDVRMFNSFFVGRVFQVVLQMSPEREDLAEAAVRALNDFIGHRP
;
A
#
# COMPACT_ATOMS: atom_id res chain seq x y z
N MET A 1 -11.33 1.46 22.57
CA MET A 1 -10.33 1.18 21.53
C MET A 1 -8.97 1.52 22.11
N SER A 2 -8.12 0.54 22.38
CA SER A 2 -6.78 0.79 22.95
C SER A 2 -5.93 1.52 21.91
N SER A 3 -5.40 2.69 22.27
CA SER A 3 -4.45 3.39 21.41
C SER A 3 -3.21 2.51 21.21
N VAL A 4 -2.93 2.10 19.99
CA VAL A 4 -1.69 1.39 19.66
C VAL A 4 -0.52 2.34 19.99
N PRO A 5 0.46 1.93 20.81
CA PRO A 5 1.61 2.78 21.12
C PRO A 5 2.34 3.23 19.85
N ARG A 6 2.77 4.49 19.77
CA ARG A 6 3.50 5.03 18.60
C ARG A 6 4.73 4.21 18.23
N SER A 7 5.45 3.66 19.22
CA SER A 7 6.60 2.78 19.00
C SER A 7 6.25 1.46 18.30
N ASN A 8 5.02 0.97 18.46
CA ASN A 8 4.53 -0.18 17.71
C ASN A 8 4.20 0.20 16.28
N LEU A 9 3.62 1.38 16.04
CA LEU A 9 3.31 1.85 14.68
C LEU A 9 4.57 2.03 13.83
N ALA A 10 5.65 2.58 14.40
CA ALA A 10 6.93 2.68 13.71
C ALA A 10 7.47 1.32 13.25
N LYS A 11 7.35 0.28 14.09
CA LYS A 11 7.73 -1.09 13.72
C LYS A 11 6.86 -1.68 12.61
N HIS A 12 5.56 -1.40 12.60
CA HIS A 12 4.69 -1.85 11.52
C HIS A 12 5.02 -1.12 10.21
N ALA A 13 5.30 0.20 10.25
CA ALA A 13 5.76 0.95 9.10
C ALA A 13 7.10 0.40 8.57
N GLU A 14 8.07 0.13 9.45
CA GLU A 14 9.34 -0.51 9.08
C GLU A 14 9.13 -1.89 8.44
N HIS A 15 8.21 -2.71 8.96
CA HIS A 15 7.88 -4.00 8.37
C HIS A 15 7.33 -3.84 6.94
N VAL A 16 6.34 -2.95 6.77
CA VAL A 16 5.77 -2.66 5.44
C VAL A 16 6.86 -2.17 4.50
N LEU A 17 7.65 -1.17 4.89
CA LEU A 17 8.69 -0.60 4.05
C LEU A 17 9.82 -1.60 3.73
N GLY A 18 10.19 -2.46 4.68
CA GLY A 18 11.14 -3.55 4.43
C GLY A 18 10.60 -4.54 3.40
N TYR A 19 9.32 -4.91 3.50
CA TYR A 19 8.68 -5.72 2.47
C TYR A 19 8.71 -5.02 1.10
N LEU A 20 8.30 -3.76 1.03
CA LEU A 20 8.29 -3.00 -0.23
C LEU A 20 9.69 -2.80 -0.82
N ASN A 21 10.74 -2.76 0.00
CA ASN A 21 12.10 -2.52 -0.47
C ASN A 21 12.85 -3.78 -0.89
N PHE A 22 12.53 -4.94 -0.31
CA PHE A 22 13.33 -6.17 -0.48
C PHE A 22 12.56 -7.35 -1.07
N SER A 23 11.24 -7.28 -1.14
CA SER A 23 10.40 -8.34 -1.72
C SER A 23 10.20 -8.14 -3.22
N ALA A 24 9.92 -9.24 -3.92
CA ALA A 24 9.42 -9.26 -5.29
C ALA A 24 7.88 -9.45 -5.35
N GLY A 25 7.17 -9.15 -4.25
CA GLY A 25 5.72 -9.27 -4.18
C GLY A 25 5.19 -10.66 -3.82
N ASN A 26 6.02 -11.49 -3.16
CA ASN A 26 5.60 -12.80 -2.66
C ASN A 26 4.59 -12.67 -1.50
N GLU A 27 3.79 -13.70 -1.27
CA GLU A 27 2.86 -13.70 -0.13
C GLU A 27 3.59 -13.60 1.21
N GLU A 28 3.22 -12.60 2.00
CA GLU A 28 3.78 -12.38 3.33
C GLU A 28 2.67 -11.98 4.32
N PRO A 29 2.20 -12.90 5.19
CA PRO A 29 1.13 -12.60 6.13
C PRO A 29 1.42 -11.42 7.06
N LYS A 30 2.70 -11.18 7.39
CA LYS A 30 3.12 -10.09 8.27
C LYS A 30 2.91 -8.70 7.66
N LEU A 31 2.95 -8.58 6.32
CA LEU A 31 2.60 -7.35 5.61
C LEU A 31 1.18 -6.90 5.98
N PHE A 32 0.22 -7.83 5.89
CA PHE A 32 -1.20 -7.54 6.13
C PHE A 32 -1.46 -7.17 7.59
N ILE A 33 -0.83 -7.88 8.54
CA ILE A 33 -0.92 -7.53 9.97
C ILE A 33 -0.39 -6.11 10.22
N ALA A 34 0.73 -5.74 9.59
CA ALA A 34 1.31 -4.41 9.74
C ALA A 34 0.43 -3.33 9.10
N LEU A 35 -0.13 -3.57 7.92
CA LEU A 35 -1.07 -2.66 7.29
C LEU A 35 -2.35 -2.49 8.12
N ASP A 36 -2.93 -3.58 8.65
CA ASP A 36 -4.11 -3.50 9.51
C ASP A 36 -3.86 -2.60 10.73
N ALA A 37 -2.67 -2.71 11.35
CA ALA A 37 -2.30 -1.86 12.48
C ALA A 37 -2.18 -0.38 12.09
N LEU A 38 -1.57 -0.07 10.94
CA LEU A 38 -1.44 1.31 10.43
C LEU A 38 -2.81 1.90 10.06
N PHE A 39 -3.66 1.13 9.38
CA PHE A 39 -5.01 1.55 9.01
C PHE A 39 -5.92 1.74 10.23
N ALA A 40 -5.81 0.88 11.25
CA ALA A 40 -6.54 1.04 12.50
C ALA A 40 -6.15 2.34 13.23
N ALA A 41 -4.87 2.71 13.20
CA ALA A 41 -4.41 3.97 13.76
C ALA A 41 -4.84 5.20 12.94
N ALA A 42 -5.05 5.02 11.63
CA ALA A 42 -5.52 6.07 10.72
C ALA A 42 -7.06 6.15 10.62
N ALA A 43 -7.81 5.32 11.33
CA ALA A 43 -9.26 5.16 11.14
C ALA A 43 -10.08 6.45 11.39
N GLU A 44 -9.59 7.34 12.26
CA GLU A 44 -10.26 8.62 12.59
C GLU A 44 -9.95 9.75 11.59
N TYR A 45 -9.05 9.51 10.62
CA TYR A 45 -8.74 10.50 9.59
C TYR A 45 -9.79 10.46 8.47
N PRO A 46 -10.12 11.59 7.83
CA PRO A 46 -11.09 11.62 6.72
C PRO A 46 -10.72 10.71 5.55
N SER A 47 -9.43 10.45 5.36
CA SER A 47 -8.91 9.52 4.35
C SER A 47 -7.82 8.64 4.97
N PRO A 48 -8.19 7.52 5.64
CA PRO A 48 -7.25 6.66 6.36
C PRO A 48 -6.15 6.13 5.46
N TRP A 49 -6.45 5.78 4.21
CA TRP A 49 -5.45 5.29 3.28
C TRP A 49 -4.42 6.38 2.94
N GLN A 50 -4.84 7.61 2.60
CA GLN A 50 -3.89 8.69 2.30
C GLN A 50 -2.99 8.99 3.48
N GLU A 51 -3.55 8.92 4.69
CA GLU A 51 -2.81 9.09 5.93
C GLU A 51 -1.76 7.98 6.13
N VAL A 52 -2.09 6.71 5.86
CA VAL A 52 -1.12 5.61 5.89
C VAL A 52 -0.01 5.81 4.86
N PHE A 53 -0.33 6.21 3.63
CA PHE A 53 0.68 6.48 2.59
C PHE A 53 1.60 7.65 2.96
N ARG A 54 1.05 8.70 3.60
CA ARG A 54 1.85 9.81 4.15
C ARG A 54 2.81 9.31 5.21
N GLN A 55 2.33 8.53 6.19
CA GLN A 55 3.16 7.97 7.26
C GLN A 55 4.26 7.04 6.72
N LEU A 56 3.96 6.20 5.72
CA LEU A 56 4.96 5.34 5.08
C LEU A 56 6.09 6.13 4.43
N LEU A 57 5.77 7.21 3.70
CA LEU A 57 6.81 8.05 3.08
C LEU A 57 7.66 8.78 4.12
N GLU A 58 7.07 9.25 5.22
CA GLU A 58 7.80 9.89 6.32
C GLU A 58 8.71 8.88 7.04
N SER A 59 8.18 7.70 7.39
CA SER A 59 8.98 6.64 8.02
C SER A 59 10.09 6.14 7.09
N LEU A 60 9.92 6.16 5.77
CA LEU A 60 10.97 5.79 4.83
C LEU A 60 12.15 6.76 4.87
N GLN A 61 11.89 8.06 5.01
CA GLN A 61 12.93 9.08 5.17
C GLN A 61 13.70 8.90 6.49
N GLU A 62 12.99 8.59 7.58
CA GLU A 62 13.60 8.30 8.87
C GLU A 62 14.48 7.04 8.81
N LEU A 63 13.97 5.96 8.21
CA LEU A 63 14.71 4.71 8.06
C LEU A 63 15.94 4.86 7.17
N GLN A 64 15.85 5.61 6.07
CA GLN A 64 17.01 5.87 5.21
C GLN A 64 18.14 6.58 5.96
N ARG A 65 17.79 7.48 6.90
CA ARG A 65 18.78 8.20 7.72
C ARG A 65 19.38 7.31 8.81
N ASP A 66 18.55 6.52 9.48
CA ASP A 66 18.89 5.92 10.78
C ASP A 66 19.18 4.40 10.69
N ASN A 67 18.83 3.73 9.59
CA ASN A 67 18.95 2.28 9.42
C ASN A 67 19.82 1.91 8.20
N PRO A 68 21.00 1.30 8.41
CA PRO A 68 21.88 0.86 7.31
C PRO A 68 21.27 -0.15 6.33
N ALA A 69 20.18 -0.84 6.71
CA ALA A 69 19.46 -1.70 5.77
C ALA A 69 18.75 -0.88 4.67
N PHE A 70 18.36 0.36 4.97
CA PHE A 70 17.60 1.25 4.09
C PHE A 70 18.50 2.28 3.37
N VAL A 71 19.74 1.91 3.00
CA VAL A 71 20.62 2.81 2.23
C VAL A 71 20.02 3.12 0.85
N ASP A 72 19.53 2.09 0.16
CA ASP A 72 18.82 2.22 -1.11
C ASP A 72 17.33 1.94 -0.89
N VAL A 73 16.53 3.00 -0.94
CA VAL A 73 15.07 2.96 -0.72
C VAL A 73 14.26 3.13 -2.00
N ARG A 74 14.91 3.16 -3.17
CA ARG A 74 14.27 3.52 -4.43
C ARG A 74 13.06 2.64 -4.73
N GLN A 75 13.17 1.33 -4.49
CA GLN A 75 12.06 0.41 -4.73
C GLN A 75 10.86 0.73 -3.82
N ALA A 76 11.07 0.85 -2.51
CA ALA A 76 9.98 1.19 -1.59
C ALA A 76 9.37 2.56 -1.92
N GLU A 77 10.19 3.57 -2.21
CA GLU A 77 9.70 4.90 -2.57
C GLU A 77 8.85 4.85 -3.86
N THR A 78 9.37 4.24 -4.93
CA THR A 78 8.64 4.09 -6.20
C THR A 78 7.32 3.34 -5.96
N VAL A 79 7.34 2.19 -5.27
CA VAL A 79 6.12 1.40 -5.02
C VAL A 79 5.07 2.20 -4.25
N VAL A 80 5.46 2.90 -3.17
CA VAL A 80 4.52 3.70 -2.36
C VAL A 80 3.94 4.86 -3.18
N ARG A 81 4.78 5.60 -3.92
CA ARG A 81 4.33 6.74 -4.74
C ARG A 81 3.44 6.31 -5.89
N ARG A 82 3.90 5.37 -6.72
CA ARG A 82 3.14 4.89 -7.89
C ARG A 82 1.80 4.28 -7.46
N THR A 83 1.78 3.53 -6.36
CA THR A 83 0.53 2.97 -5.83
C THR A 83 -0.45 4.08 -5.44
N ARG A 84 0.01 5.08 -4.70
CA ARG A 84 -0.80 6.22 -4.23
C ARG A 84 -1.32 7.08 -5.38
N ASP A 85 -0.43 7.44 -6.29
CA ASP A 85 -0.65 8.55 -7.22
C ASP A 85 -1.20 8.07 -8.56
N GLU A 86 -1.04 6.79 -8.90
CA GLU A 86 -1.45 6.24 -10.20
C GLU A 86 -2.36 5.02 -10.07
N VAL A 87 -1.98 4.00 -9.29
CA VAL A 87 -2.70 2.71 -9.28
C VAL A 87 -4.05 2.80 -8.58
N LEU A 88 -4.11 3.34 -7.36
CA LEU A 88 -5.38 3.47 -6.63
C LEU A 88 -6.36 4.43 -7.36
N PRO A 89 -5.95 5.62 -7.82
CA PRO A 89 -6.80 6.48 -8.63
C PRO A 89 -7.24 5.81 -9.94
N GLY A 90 -6.33 5.12 -10.63
CA GLY A 90 -6.63 4.39 -11.86
C GLY A 90 -7.65 3.27 -11.65
N TYR A 91 -7.54 2.53 -10.53
CA TYR A 91 -8.52 1.50 -10.16
C TYR A 91 -9.91 2.08 -9.92
N ARG A 92 -10.00 3.25 -9.28
CA ARG A 92 -11.27 3.97 -9.08
C ARG A 92 -11.87 4.46 -10.38
N GLU A 93 -11.08 5.07 -11.26
CA GLU A 93 -11.57 5.57 -12.54
C GLU A 93 -12.04 4.43 -13.45
N PHE A 94 -11.27 3.33 -13.52
CA PHE A 94 -11.65 2.14 -14.29
C PHE A 94 -13.00 1.54 -13.84
N HIS A 95 -13.24 1.55 -12.52
CA HIS A 95 -14.47 1.01 -11.94
C HIS A 95 -15.53 2.06 -11.66
N ARG A 96 -15.40 3.29 -12.18
CA ARG A 96 -16.31 4.39 -11.86
C ARG A 96 -17.77 3.97 -12.07
N ASP A 97 -18.07 3.29 -13.18
CA ASP A 97 -19.45 2.88 -13.50
C ASP A 97 -20.02 1.81 -12.56
N LEU A 98 -19.16 1.01 -11.91
CA LEU A 98 -19.56 -0.06 -10.98
C LEU A 98 -19.52 0.40 -9.51
N LEU A 99 -18.54 1.21 -9.14
CA LEU A 99 -18.21 1.55 -7.76
C LEU A 99 -18.52 3.02 -7.39
N PHE A 100 -19.23 3.77 -8.24
CA PHE A 100 -19.54 5.20 -7.98
C PHE A 100 -20.26 5.48 -6.65
N HIS A 101 -20.90 4.47 -6.04
CA HIS A 101 -21.57 4.60 -4.75
C HIS A 101 -20.68 4.29 -3.54
N LEU A 102 -19.49 3.73 -3.76
CA LEU A 102 -18.57 3.40 -2.67
C LEU A 102 -17.68 4.59 -2.34
N ASP A 103 -17.55 4.88 -1.05
CA ASP A 103 -16.58 5.85 -0.58
C ASP A 103 -15.17 5.22 -0.53
N ASP A 104 -14.13 6.05 -0.68
CA ASP A 104 -12.72 5.64 -0.74
C ASP A 104 -12.28 4.82 0.49
N VAL A 105 -12.82 5.09 1.68
CA VAL A 105 -12.55 4.36 2.92
C VAL A 105 -12.95 2.89 2.79
N ARG A 106 -14.08 2.60 2.12
CA ARG A 106 -14.52 1.22 1.86
C ARG A 106 -13.71 0.58 0.75
N MET A 107 -13.32 1.36 -0.24
CA MET A 107 -12.63 0.90 -1.44
C MET A 107 -11.16 0.55 -1.17
N PHE A 108 -10.44 1.41 -0.44
CA PHE A 108 -9.00 1.29 -0.19
C PHE A 108 -8.71 0.91 1.26
N ASN A 109 -9.23 -0.25 1.69
CA ASN A 109 -8.90 -0.83 2.98
C ASN A 109 -7.50 -1.49 3.00
N SER A 110 -7.00 -1.82 4.20
CA SER A 110 -5.67 -2.40 4.43
C SER A 110 -5.39 -3.65 3.58
N PHE A 111 -6.35 -4.57 3.50
CA PHE A 111 -6.21 -5.79 2.71
C PHE A 111 -6.04 -5.48 1.22
N PHE A 112 -6.91 -4.63 0.68
CA PHE A 112 -6.83 -4.24 -0.73
C PHE A 112 -5.49 -3.55 -1.04
N VAL A 113 -5.05 -2.60 -0.21
CA VAL A 113 -3.74 -1.95 -0.37
C VAL A 113 -2.60 -2.95 -0.32
N GLY A 114 -2.64 -3.94 0.58
CA GLY A 114 -1.65 -5.01 0.63
C GLY A 114 -1.57 -5.83 -0.66
N ARG A 115 -2.73 -6.14 -1.28
CA ARG A 115 -2.79 -6.81 -2.58
C ARG A 115 -2.26 -5.93 -3.72
N VAL A 116 -2.55 -4.64 -3.70
CA VAL A 116 -2.01 -3.69 -4.69
C VAL A 116 -0.49 -3.63 -4.59
N PHE A 117 0.09 -3.57 -3.39
CA PHE A 117 1.54 -3.62 -3.23
C PHE A 117 2.15 -4.91 -3.78
N GLN A 118 1.53 -6.06 -3.54
CA GLN A 118 1.97 -7.33 -4.12
C GLN A 118 1.97 -7.27 -5.66
N VAL A 119 0.88 -6.80 -6.26
CA VAL A 119 0.77 -6.68 -7.72
C VAL A 119 1.81 -5.70 -8.28
N VAL A 120 1.98 -4.54 -7.64
CA VAL A 120 2.94 -3.51 -8.06
C VAL A 120 4.39 -3.98 -7.92
N LEU A 121 4.71 -4.88 -6.98
CA LEU A 121 6.05 -5.48 -6.84
C LEU A 121 6.28 -6.66 -7.79
N GLN A 122 5.22 -7.43 -8.10
CA GLN A 122 5.28 -8.51 -9.09
C GLN A 122 5.42 -7.94 -10.51
N MET A 123 4.81 -6.78 -10.74
CA MET A 123 5.11 -5.92 -11.87
C MET A 123 6.40 -5.16 -11.57
N SER A 124 7.22 -4.84 -12.57
CA SER A 124 8.32 -3.91 -12.28
C SER A 124 7.72 -2.55 -11.88
N PRO A 125 8.05 -1.96 -10.70
CA PRO A 125 7.47 -0.68 -10.28
C PRO A 125 7.91 0.49 -11.16
N GLU A 126 8.96 0.30 -11.96
CA GLU A 126 9.46 1.27 -12.96
C GLU A 126 8.74 1.18 -14.31
N ARG A 127 7.77 0.27 -14.45
CA ARG A 127 7.00 0.09 -15.67
C ARG A 127 6.22 1.36 -16.04
N GLU A 128 6.21 1.70 -17.33
CA GLU A 128 5.50 2.89 -17.85
C GLU A 128 3.98 2.74 -17.74
N ASP A 129 3.42 1.61 -18.17
CA ASP A 129 1.99 1.29 -18.12
C ASP A 129 1.53 0.68 -16.78
N LEU A 130 2.26 0.92 -15.68
CA LEU A 130 2.05 0.25 -14.39
C LEU A 130 0.59 0.33 -13.91
N ALA A 131 -0.03 1.50 -13.94
CA ALA A 131 -1.40 1.67 -13.46
C ALA A 131 -2.40 0.83 -14.25
N GLU A 132 -2.32 0.86 -15.59
CA GLU A 132 -3.21 0.07 -16.44
C GLU A 132 -2.99 -1.43 -16.22
N ALA A 133 -1.73 -1.88 -16.21
CA ALA A 133 -1.38 -3.28 -16.00
C ALA A 133 -1.83 -3.78 -14.62
N ALA A 134 -1.60 -2.99 -13.56
CA ALA A 134 -1.99 -3.31 -12.19
C ALA A 134 -3.51 -3.42 -12.04
N VAL A 135 -4.26 -2.46 -12.60
CA VAL A 135 -5.73 -2.49 -12.58
C VAL A 135 -6.27 -3.73 -13.28
N ARG A 136 -5.71 -4.11 -14.44
CA ARG A 136 -6.10 -5.34 -15.15
C ARG A 136 -5.82 -6.59 -14.33
N ALA A 137 -4.65 -6.72 -13.72
CA ALA A 137 -4.34 -7.88 -12.88
C ALA A 137 -5.20 -7.95 -11.61
N LEU A 138 -5.54 -6.80 -11.01
CA LEU A 138 -6.44 -6.73 -9.87
C LEU A 138 -7.87 -7.18 -10.24
N ASN A 139 -8.30 -6.99 -11.49
CA ASN A 139 -9.60 -7.44 -11.98
C ASN A 139 -9.71 -8.96 -12.13
N ASP A 140 -8.62 -9.66 -12.43
CA ASP A 140 -8.62 -11.11 -12.51
C ASP A 140 -9.00 -11.75 -11.16
N PHE A 141 -8.74 -11.06 -10.04
CA PHE A 141 -9.18 -11.47 -8.70
C PHE A 141 -10.67 -11.20 -8.41
N ILE A 142 -11.32 -10.31 -9.17
CA ILE A 142 -12.78 -10.06 -9.11
C ILE A 142 -13.55 -11.07 -10.00
N GLY A 143 -12.87 -11.63 -11.00
CA GLY A 143 -13.44 -12.53 -12.00
C GLY A 143 -13.61 -14.00 -11.60
N HIS A 144 -13.15 -14.44 -10.41
CA HIS A 144 -13.46 -15.78 -9.91
C HIS A 144 -14.92 -15.83 -9.44
N ARG A 145 -15.83 -15.93 -10.41
CA ARG A 145 -17.20 -16.38 -10.19
C ARG A 145 -17.14 -17.87 -9.85
N PRO A 146 -17.61 -18.31 -8.67
CA PRO A 146 -17.77 -19.74 -8.37
C PRO A 146 -18.75 -20.41 -9.34
#